data_AF-A0AAW3NCL7-F1
#
_entry.id   AF-A0AAW3NCL7-F1
#
_cell.length_a   1.000
_cell.length_b   1.000
_cell.length_c   1.000
_cell.angle_alpha   90.00
_cell.angle_beta   90.00
_cell.angle_gamma   90.00
#
_symmetry.space_group_name_H-M   'P 1'
#
loop_
_entity.id
_entity.type
_entity.pdbx_description
1 polymer ?
#
loop_
_entity_poly.entity_id
_entity_poly.type
_entity_poly.pdbx_seq_one_letter_code
_entity_poly.pdbx_strand_id
1 'polypeptide(L)'
;MNFNFAVDPACPETRRKAFFDALRDPLVRRLANEAAQIAAQLSTDFGQLAETRQAVLLAEATGASVADCLRTRIDDLRSQRTGMKRHIADIERYVTEQRECFRDELRRCSAMLLDGPRKVEDLRVKVRTYEQERAKMVERLREAGLDAEAIQRAGVRPDADDLAEWACEIEAAERDVRIAREFIASGPLFDLSLLNGMRNV
;
A
#
# COMPACT_ATOMS: atom_id res chain seq x y z
N MET A 1 28.52 -7.14 3.23
CA MET A 1 27.14 -7.03 2.72
C MET A 1 26.60 -5.69 3.18
N ASN A 2 26.24 -4.77 2.28
CA ASN A 2 25.71 -3.46 2.69
C ASN A 2 24.21 -3.60 3.00
N PHE A 3 23.87 -3.77 4.27
CA PHE A 3 22.49 -3.94 4.73
C PHE A 3 21.65 -2.66 4.58
N ASN A 4 22.28 -1.53 4.26
CA ASN A 4 21.63 -0.23 4.09
C ASN A 4 20.98 -0.02 2.72
N PHE A 5 20.98 -1.01 1.82
CA PHE A 5 20.56 -0.78 0.43
C PHE A 5 19.14 -0.19 0.31
N ALA A 6 18.19 -0.51 1.19
CA ALA A 6 16.84 0.02 1.09
C ALA A 6 16.74 1.54 1.36
N VAL A 7 17.64 2.10 2.16
CA VAL A 7 17.68 3.53 2.52
C VAL A 7 18.86 4.28 1.91
N ASP A 8 19.77 3.55 1.27
CA ASP A 8 20.89 4.11 0.51
C ASP A 8 20.37 4.86 -0.73
N PRO A 9 20.68 6.16 -0.90
CA PRO A 9 20.32 6.93 -2.08
C PRO A 9 20.85 6.31 -3.38
N ALA A 10 22.00 5.63 -3.33
CA ALA A 10 22.62 4.99 -4.48
C ALA A 10 21.95 3.65 -4.86
N CYS A 11 21.01 3.15 -4.06
CA CYS A 11 20.28 1.95 -4.41
C CYS A 11 19.30 2.21 -5.55
N PRO A 12 19.26 1.35 -6.59
CA PRO A 12 18.26 1.42 -7.64
C PRO A 12 16.84 1.44 -7.07
N GLU A 13 16.02 2.37 -7.56
CA GLU A 13 14.63 2.54 -7.11
C GLU A 13 13.82 1.25 -7.24
N THR A 14 14.06 0.47 -8.29
CA THR A 14 13.40 -0.83 -8.50
C THR A 14 13.67 -1.83 -7.37
N ARG A 15 14.90 -1.85 -6.82
CA ARG A 15 15.26 -2.71 -5.68
C ARG A 15 14.69 -2.16 -4.37
N ARG A 16 14.71 -0.85 -4.20
CA ARG A 16 14.09 -0.18 -3.04
C ARG A 16 12.59 -0.49 -2.97
N LYS A 17 11.90 -0.36 -4.10
CA LYS A 17 10.48 -0.69 -4.24
C LYS A 17 10.22 -2.17 -3.94
N ALA A 18 10.96 -3.08 -4.58
CA ALA A 18 10.81 -4.51 -4.33
C ALA A 18 11.00 -4.89 -2.85
N PHE A 19 11.94 -4.25 -2.14
CA PHE A 19 12.16 -4.48 -0.71
C PHE A 19 10.95 -4.04 0.13
N PHE A 20 10.45 -2.82 -0.07
CA PHE A 20 9.31 -2.33 0.71
C PHE A 20 7.99 -3.03 0.35
N ASP A 21 7.81 -3.43 -0.92
CA ASP A 21 6.68 -4.25 -1.35
C ASP A 21 6.72 -5.63 -0.67
N ALA A 22 7.89 -6.28 -0.64
CA ALA A 22 8.10 -7.54 0.06
C ALA A 22 7.80 -7.45 1.57
N LEU A 23 8.13 -6.32 2.22
CA LEU A 23 7.79 -6.09 3.63
C LEU A 23 6.28 -5.96 3.89
N ARG A 24 5.50 -5.63 2.87
CA ARG A 24 4.04 -5.46 2.99
C ARG A 24 3.27 -6.74 2.67
N ASP A 25 3.84 -7.59 1.84
CA ASP A 25 3.26 -8.88 1.49
C ASP A 25 3.16 -9.79 2.75
N PRO A 26 1.94 -10.18 3.18
CA PRO A 26 1.75 -11.06 4.32
C PRO A 26 2.41 -12.43 4.16
N LEU A 27 2.41 -13.00 2.95
CA LEU A 27 3.03 -14.29 2.66
C LEU A 27 4.54 -14.18 2.78
N VAL A 28 5.15 -13.15 2.20
CA VAL A 28 6.60 -12.94 2.30
C VAL A 28 7.03 -12.76 3.75
N ARG A 29 6.31 -11.96 4.55
CA ARG A 29 6.60 -11.81 5.98
C ARG A 29 6.50 -13.13 6.74
N ARG A 30 5.46 -13.92 6.47
CA ARG A 30 5.29 -15.23 7.11
C ARG A 30 6.46 -16.16 6.76
N LEU A 31 6.81 -16.27 5.48
CA LEU A 31 7.91 -17.13 5.03
C LEU A 31 9.26 -16.65 5.57
N ALA A 32 9.50 -15.33 5.61
CA ALA A 32 10.71 -14.76 6.21
C ALA A 32 10.82 -15.08 7.71
N ASN A 33 9.71 -14.99 8.45
CA ASN A 33 9.66 -15.36 9.86
C ASN A 33 9.87 -16.86 10.08
N GLU A 34 9.25 -17.70 9.25
CA GLU A 34 9.41 -19.16 9.31
C GLU A 34 10.87 -19.57 9.01
N ALA A 35 11.48 -18.98 7.99
CA ALA A 35 12.90 -19.18 7.68
C ALA A 35 13.81 -18.73 8.83
N ALA A 36 13.52 -17.58 9.45
CA ALA A 36 14.29 -17.10 10.60
C ALA A 36 14.15 -18.01 11.83
N GLN A 37 12.95 -18.54 12.09
CA GLN A 37 12.70 -19.49 13.18
C GLN A 37 13.44 -20.80 12.96
N ILE A 38 13.39 -21.36 11.74
CA ILE A 38 14.13 -22.59 11.39
C ILE A 38 15.64 -22.36 11.53
N ALA A 39 16.16 -21.21 11.06
CA ALA A 39 17.56 -20.87 11.23
C ALA A 39 17.98 -20.76 12.71
N ALA A 40 17.12 -20.18 13.55
CA ALA A 40 17.36 -20.10 15.00
C ALA A 40 17.34 -21.49 15.65
N GLN A 41 16.43 -22.38 15.24
CA GLN A 41 16.38 -23.76 15.71
C GLN A 41 17.65 -24.52 15.32
N LEU A 42 18.08 -24.44 14.06
CA LEU A 42 19.35 -25.04 13.60
C LEU A 42 20.56 -24.52 14.38
N SER A 43 20.60 -23.21 14.65
CA SER A 43 21.64 -22.60 15.47
C SER A 43 21.61 -23.10 16.92
N THR A 44 20.43 -23.38 17.47
CA THR A 44 20.27 -23.91 18.82
C THR A 44 20.71 -25.37 18.91
N ASP A 45 20.30 -26.20 17.95
CA ASP A 45 20.55 -27.64 17.96
C ASP A 45 21.99 -28.00 17.56
N PHE A 46 22.57 -27.26 16.60
CA PHE A 46 23.84 -27.62 15.97
C PHE A 46 24.88 -26.48 15.93
N GLY A 47 24.53 -25.28 16.38
CA GLY A 47 25.37 -24.08 16.19
C GLY A 47 26.74 -24.18 16.85
N GLN A 48 26.83 -24.75 18.06
CA GLN A 48 28.12 -24.91 18.73
C GLN A 48 29.07 -25.81 17.93
N LEU A 49 28.58 -26.95 17.44
CA LEU A 49 29.39 -27.87 16.64
C LEU A 49 29.78 -27.26 15.29
N ALA A 50 28.86 -26.54 14.64
CA ALA A 50 29.11 -25.86 13.38
C ALA A 50 30.18 -24.76 13.51
N GLU A 51 30.07 -23.87 14.51
CA GLU A 51 31.05 -22.80 14.75
C GLU A 51 32.40 -23.37 15.19
N THR A 52 32.42 -24.44 15.99
CA THR A 52 33.66 -25.14 16.37
C THR A 52 34.36 -25.73 15.15
N ARG A 53 33.62 -26.45 14.29
CA ARG A 53 34.16 -27.00 13.03
C ARG A 53 34.75 -25.90 12.15
N GLN A 54 34.03 -24.80 11.97
CA GLN A 54 34.49 -23.68 11.15
C GLN A 54 35.76 -23.04 11.73
N ALA A 55 35.84 -22.89 13.05
CA ALA A 55 37.01 -22.35 13.72
C ALA A 55 38.23 -23.28 13.61
N VAL A 56 38.06 -24.60 13.67
CA VAL A 56 39.14 -25.58 13.44
C VAL A 56 39.70 -25.47 12.04
N LEU A 57 38.85 -25.42 11.02
CA LEU A 57 39.27 -25.29 9.62
C LEU A 57 39.99 -23.96 9.37
N LEU A 58 39.51 -22.87 9.96
CA LEU A 58 40.16 -21.56 9.84
C LEU A 58 41.50 -21.51 10.58
N ALA A 59 41.59 -22.11 11.77
CA ALA A 59 42.82 -22.23 12.54
C ALA A 59 43.89 -23.01 11.75
N GLU A 60 43.51 -24.13 11.12
CA GLU A 60 44.39 -24.91 10.25
C GLU A 60 44.91 -24.07 9.08
N ALA A 61 44.05 -23.28 8.43
CA ALA A 61 44.42 -22.45 7.29
C ALA A 61 45.28 -21.23 7.66
N THR A 62 45.17 -20.71 8.88
CA THR A 62 45.79 -19.42 9.29
C THR A 62 46.92 -19.57 10.30
N GLY A 63 47.09 -20.75 10.91
CA GLY A 63 48.05 -20.99 11.99
C GLY A 63 47.64 -20.38 13.34
N ALA A 64 46.46 -19.75 13.44
CA ALA A 64 45.93 -19.21 14.69
C ALA A 64 45.38 -20.32 15.59
N SER A 65 45.19 -20.03 16.88
CA SER A 65 44.49 -20.97 17.77
C SER A 65 42.99 -20.98 17.48
N VAL A 66 42.32 -22.13 17.67
CA VAL A 66 40.86 -22.26 17.53
C VAL A 66 40.12 -21.24 18.42
N ALA A 67 40.65 -21.00 19.63
CA ALA A 67 40.07 -20.03 20.57
C ALA A 67 40.16 -18.59 20.03
N ASP A 68 41.24 -18.21 19.37
CA ASP A 68 41.38 -16.87 18.79
C ASP A 68 40.48 -16.68 17.57
N CYS A 69 40.35 -17.70 16.72
CA CYS A 69 39.37 -17.69 15.62
C CYS A 69 37.94 -17.47 16.13
N LEU A 70 37.55 -18.16 17.22
CA LEU A 70 36.23 -17.99 17.84
C LEU A 70 36.04 -16.60 18.46
N ARG A 71 37.08 -16.03 19.10
CA ARG A 71 37.01 -14.66 19.65
C ARG A 71 36.77 -13.62 18.55
N THR A 72 37.54 -13.68 17.46
CA THR A 72 37.35 -12.80 16.30
C THR A 72 35.95 -12.95 15.73
N ARG A 73 35.46 -14.19 15.60
CA ARG A 73 34.11 -14.47 15.13
C ARG A 73 33.02 -13.86 16.02
N ILE A 74 33.19 -13.91 17.34
CA ILE A 74 32.26 -13.27 18.29
C ILE A 74 32.24 -11.75 18.10
N ASP A 75 33.39 -11.12 17.92
CA ASP A 75 33.47 -9.67 17.75
C ASP A 75 32.87 -9.23 16.40
N ASP A 76 33.10 -10.00 15.34
CA ASP A 76 32.42 -9.81 14.04
C ASP A 76 30.89 -9.91 14.18
N LEU A 77 30.39 -10.93 14.87
CA LEU A 77 28.95 -11.11 15.11
C LEU A 77 28.36 -9.97 15.94
N ARG A 78 29.08 -9.47 16.95
CA ARG A 78 28.67 -8.28 17.73
C ARG A 78 28.62 -7.02 16.89
N SER A 79 29.60 -6.83 16.01
CA SER A 79 29.64 -5.72 15.06
C SER A 79 28.47 -5.79 14.09
N GLN A 80 28.22 -6.95 13.49
CA GLN A 80 27.07 -7.19 12.60
C GLN A 80 25.73 -6.93 13.30
N ARG A 81 25.56 -7.41 14.53
CA ARG A 81 24.36 -7.15 15.35
C ARG A 81 24.16 -5.65 15.58
N THR A 82 25.23 -4.92 15.90
CA THR A 82 25.18 -3.47 16.13
C THR A 82 24.82 -2.72 14.86
N GLY A 83 25.41 -3.11 13.72
CA GLY A 83 25.06 -2.59 12.41
C GLY A 83 23.57 -2.82 12.09
N MET A 84 23.08 -4.04 12.25
CA MET A 84 21.68 -4.38 11.98
C MET A 84 20.69 -3.57 12.82
N LYS A 85 20.98 -3.33 14.11
CA LYS A 85 20.15 -2.47 14.95
C LYS A 85 20.06 -1.03 14.42
N ARG A 86 21.18 -0.48 13.95
CA ARG A 86 21.19 0.85 13.33
C ARG A 86 20.39 0.86 12.04
N HIS A 87 20.53 -0.18 11.21
CA HIS A 87 19.77 -0.29 9.96
C HIS A 87 18.25 -0.34 10.17
N ILE A 88 17.78 -1.06 11.19
CA ILE A 88 16.35 -1.05 11.55
C ILE A 88 15.90 0.37 11.90
N ALA A 89 16.67 1.07 12.75
CA ALA A 89 16.36 2.45 13.11
C ALA A 89 16.38 3.41 11.90
N ASP A 90 17.31 3.23 10.96
CA ASP A 90 17.37 4.02 9.73
C ASP A 90 16.15 3.78 8.84
N ILE A 91 15.68 2.53 8.71
CA ILE A 91 14.44 2.20 7.97
C ILE A 91 13.21 2.82 8.65
N GLU A 92 13.10 2.72 9.97
CA GLU A 92 11.99 3.32 10.74
C GLU A 92 11.95 4.84 10.58
N ARG A 93 13.12 5.50 10.67
CA ARG A 93 13.26 6.92 10.43
C ARG A 93 12.85 7.28 9.00
N TYR A 94 13.35 6.56 7.99
CA TYR A 94 13.01 6.80 6.59
C TYR A 94 11.50 6.70 6.34
N VAL A 95 10.83 5.67 6.86
CA VAL A 95 9.38 5.51 6.73
C VAL A 95 8.63 6.67 7.38
N THR A 96 9.12 7.17 8.51
CA THR A 96 8.55 8.33 9.20
C THR A 96 8.71 9.60 8.36
N GLU A 97 9.92 9.88 7.87
CA GLU A 97 10.22 11.02 7.02
C GLU A 97 9.35 11.01 5.74
N GLN A 98 9.20 9.87 5.08
CA GLN A 98 8.33 9.77 3.89
C GLN A 98 6.86 10.09 4.23
N ARG A 99 6.34 9.58 5.35
CA ARG A 99 4.98 9.91 5.80
C ARG A 99 4.82 11.40 6.13
N GLU A 100 5.86 12.03 6.65
CA GLU A 100 5.84 13.46 6.92
C GLU A 100 5.87 14.28 5.62
N CYS A 101 6.69 13.90 4.66
CA CYS A 101 6.76 14.53 3.33
C CYS A 101 5.42 14.50 2.59
N PHE A 102 4.68 13.40 2.69
CA PHE A 102 3.39 13.21 1.99
C PHE A 102 2.18 13.34 2.91
N ARG A 103 2.34 14.05 4.04
CA ARG A 103 1.32 14.15 5.09
C ARG A 103 0.00 14.71 4.58
N ASP A 104 0.06 15.73 3.73
CA ASP A 104 -1.14 16.41 3.24
C ASP A 104 -1.86 15.58 2.17
N GLU A 105 -1.12 14.94 1.27
CA GLU A 105 -1.67 13.94 0.34
C GLU A 105 -2.32 12.77 1.09
N LEU A 106 -1.66 12.27 2.15
CA LEU A 106 -2.21 11.22 2.99
C LEU A 106 -3.50 11.64 3.67
N ARG A 107 -3.54 12.84 4.26
CA ARG A 107 -4.75 13.39 4.88
C ARG A 107 -5.89 13.50 3.87
N ARG A 108 -5.62 14.03 2.68
CA ARG A 108 -6.62 14.16 1.61
C ARG A 108 -7.16 12.79 1.17
N CYS A 109 -6.27 11.82 0.94
CA CYS A 109 -6.67 10.47 0.54
C CYS A 109 -7.44 9.76 1.65
N SER A 110 -7.02 9.91 2.91
CA SER A 110 -7.73 9.33 4.06
C SER A 110 -9.13 9.91 4.23
N ALA A 111 -9.30 11.23 4.12
CA ALA A 111 -10.62 11.87 4.16
C ALA A 111 -11.52 11.33 3.03
N MET A 112 -10.97 11.18 1.83
CA MET A 112 -11.71 10.65 0.69
C MET A 112 -12.11 9.17 0.86
N LEU A 113 -11.28 8.35 1.50
CA LEU A 113 -11.65 6.97 1.82
C LEU A 113 -12.73 6.86 2.89
N LEU A 114 -12.82 7.84 3.80
CA LEU A 114 -13.85 7.90 4.84
C LEU A 114 -15.19 8.39 4.26
N ASP A 115 -15.17 9.50 3.53
CA ASP A 115 -16.39 10.19 3.09
C ASP A 115 -16.87 9.75 1.70
N GLY A 116 -15.94 9.32 0.83
CA GLY A 116 -16.23 8.96 -0.57
C GLY A 116 -17.27 7.86 -0.73
N PRO A 117 -17.19 6.71 -0.01
CA PRO A 117 -18.20 5.66 -0.10
C PRO A 117 -19.61 6.14 0.26
N ARG A 118 -19.73 7.02 1.26
CA ARG A 118 -21.01 7.61 1.64
C ARG A 118 -21.53 8.54 0.56
N LYS A 119 -20.67 9.41 0.01
CA LYS A 119 -21.03 10.32 -1.09
C LYS A 119 -21.53 9.56 -2.32
N VAL A 120 -20.86 8.44 -2.68
CA VAL A 120 -21.28 7.57 -3.78
C VAL A 120 -22.66 6.98 -3.51
N GLU A 121 -22.92 6.48 -2.30
CA GLU A 121 -24.22 5.92 -1.97
C GLU A 121 -25.33 6.99 -1.93
N ASP A 122 -25.04 8.18 -1.38
CA ASP A 122 -25.99 9.30 -1.37
C ASP A 122 -26.36 9.72 -2.81
N LEU A 123 -25.39 9.75 -3.74
CA LEU A 123 -25.65 9.99 -5.17
C LEU A 123 -26.51 8.88 -5.77
N ARG A 124 -26.24 7.61 -5.49
CA ARG A 124 -27.07 6.48 -5.96
C ARG A 124 -28.49 6.55 -5.45
N VAL A 125 -28.67 6.89 -4.17
CA VAL A 125 -30.00 7.10 -3.57
C VAL A 125 -30.72 8.23 -4.30
N LYS A 126 -30.06 9.38 -4.48
CA LYS A 126 -30.59 10.54 -5.20
C LYS A 126 -31.08 10.16 -6.61
N VAL A 127 -30.27 9.45 -7.38
CA VAL A 127 -30.64 8.97 -8.73
C VAL A 127 -31.89 8.09 -8.68
N ARG A 128 -31.91 7.07 -7.80
CA ARG A 128 -33.07 6.17 -7.65
C ARG A 128 -34.34 6.92 -7.27
N THR A 129 -34.26 7.89 -6.37
CA THR A 129 -35.40 8.70 -5.95
C THR A 129 -35.95 9.53 -7.11
N TYR A 130 -35.08 10.19 -7.88
CA TYR A 130 -35.53 10.97 -9.04
C TYR A 130 -36.15 10.11 -10.15
N GLU A 131 -35.60 8.92 -10.41
CA GLU A 131 -36.19 7.97 -11.36
C GLU A 131 -37.60 7.53 -10.93
N GLN A 132 -37.81 7.26 -9.63
CA GLN A 132 -39.12 6.92 -9.08
C GLN A 132 -40.12 8.08 -9.16
N GLU A 133 -39.68 9.31 -8.84
CA GLU A 133 -40.51 10.51 -8.94
C GLU A 133 -40.92 10.81 -10.38
N ARG A 134 -39.97 10.67 -11.32
CA ARG A 134 -40.24 10.79 -12.75
C ARG A 134 -41.25 9.76 -13.23
N ALA A 135 -41.09 8.49 -12.85
CA ALA A 135 -42.04 7.44 -13.22
C ALA A 135 -43.46 7.79 -12.74
N LYS A 136 -43.61 8.25 -11.49
CA LYS A 136 -44.90 8.72 -10.94
C LYS A 136 -45.46 9.91 -11.71
N MET A 137 -44.62 10.88 -12.08
CA MET A 137 -45.05 12.05 -12.85
C MET A 137 -45.54 11.65 -14.25
N VAL A 138 -44.80 10.76 -14.93
CA VAL A 138 -45.17 10.22 -16.24
C VAL A 138 -46.51 9.49 -16.17
N GLU A 139 -46.74 8.65 -15.15
CA GLU A 139 -48.05 7.99 -14.98
C GLU A 139 -49.17 9.01 -14.78
N ARG A 140 -48.97 10.03 -13.92
CA ARG A 140 -49.99 11.08 -13.71
C ARG A 140 -50.31 11.87 -14.99
N LEU A 141 -49.31 12.12 -15.84
CA LEU A 141 -49.53 12.79 -17.13
C LEU A 141 -50.30 11.89 -18.11
N ARG A 142 -50.05 10.58 -18.10
CA ARG A 142 -50.85 9.62 -18.88
C ARG A 142 -52.29 9.54 -18.38
N GLU A 143 -52.51 9.49 -17.07
CA GLU A 143 -53.85 9.52 -16.46
C GLU A 143 -54.61 10.82 -16.80
N ALA A 144 -53.89 11.94 -16.97
CA ALA A 144 -54.45 13.21 -17.42
C ALA A 144 -54.74 13.26 -18.94
N GLY A 145 -54.49 12.17 -19.67
CA GLY A 145 -54.81 12.05 -21.10
C GLY A 145 -53.72 12.55 -22.05
N LEU A 146 -52.50 12.82 -21.57
CA LEU A 146 -51.38 13.12 -22.48
C LEU A 146 -50.85 11.84 -23.12
N ASP A 147 -50.61 11.89 -24.42
CA ASP A 147 -49.92 10.84 -25.16
C ASP A 147 -48.39 10.91 -24.95
N ALA A 148 -47.67 9.87 -25.42
CA ALA A 148 -46.24 9.75 -25.22
C ALA A 148 -45.44 10.91 -25.87
N GLU A 149 -45.87 11.42 -27.03
CA GLU A 149 -45.20 12.53 -27.71
C GLU A 149 -45.40 13.86 -26.98
N ALA A 150 -46.57 14.08 -26.37
CA ALA A 150 -46.84 15.27 -25.57
C ALA A 150 -46.06 15.26 -24.24
N ILE A 151 -45.95 14.10 -23.60
CA ILE A 151 -45.12 13.92 -22.38
C ILE A 151 -43.65 14.13 -22.69
N GLN A 152 -43.17 13.63 -23.84
CA GLN A 152 -41.79 13.84 -24.27
C GLN A 152 -41.51 15.33 -24.56
N ARG A 153 -42.43 16.04 -25.24
CA ARG A 153 -42.34 17.49 -25.46
C ARG A 153 -42.40 18.30 -24.17
N ALA A 154 -43.07 17.80 -23.12
CA ALA A 154 -43.14 18.46 -21.82
C ALA A 154 -41.81 18.43 -21.05
N GLY A 155 -40.83 17.62 -21.47
CA GLY A 155 -39.47 17.64 -20.92
C GLY A 155 -39.39 17.23 -19.45
N VAL A 156 -40.05 16.13 -19.06
CA VAL A 156 -40.06 15.64 -17.67
C VAL A 156 -38.65 15.22 -17.23
N ARG A 157 -38.09 15.94 -16.25
CA ARG A 157 -36.78 15.69 -15.63
C ARG A 157 -36.84 14.59 -14.55
N PRO A 158 -35.72 13.90 -14.27
CA PRO A 158 -34.47 13.93 -15.03
C PRO A 158 -34.61 13.31 -16.42
N ASP A 159 -33.90 13.87 -17.40
CA ASP A 159 -33.78 13.31 -18.74
C ASP A 159 -32.49 12.47 -18.91
N ALA A 160 -32.20 12.04 -20.13
CA ALA A 160 -31.04 11.20 -20.40
C ALA A 160 -29.71 11.92 -20.08
N ASP A 161 -29.68 13.25 -20.24
CA ASP A 161 -28.49 14.04 -19.99
C ASP A 161 -28.23 14.18 -18.48
N ASP A 162 -29.28 14.37 -17.66
CA ASP A 162 -29.15 14.38 -16.20
C ASP A 162 -28.66 13.03 -15.65
N LEU A 163 -29.19 11.92 -16.20
CA LEU A 163 -28.77 10.58 -15.82
C LEU A 163 -27.30 10.30 -16.22
N ALA A 164 -26.89 10.78 -17.40
CA ALA A 164 -25.51 10.67 -17.85
C ALA A 164 -24.56 11.51 -16.98
N GLU A 165 -24.96 12.72 -16.58
CA GLU A 165 -24.19 13.57 -15.68
C GLU A 165 -23.98 12.89 -14.32
N TRP A 166 -25.05 12.37 -13.71
CA TRP A 166 -24.94 11.67 -12.42
C TRP A 166 -24.15 10.36 -12.51
N ALA A 167 -24.25 9.62 -13.63
CA ALA A 167 -23.41 8.45 -13.86
C ALA A 167 -21.93 8.84 -13.90
N CYS A 168 -21.58 9.91 -14.63
CA CYS A 168 -20.23 10.45 -14.66
C CYS A 168 -19.73 10.88 -13.26
N GLU A 169 -20.57 11.53 -12.45
CA GLU A 169 -20.22 11.92 -11.08
C GLU A 169 -19.94 10.71 -10.17
N ILE A 170 -20.78 9.68 -10.24
CA ILE A 170 -20.60 8.43 -9.48
C ILE A 170 -19.29 7.75 -9.90
N GLU A 171 -19.06 7.60 -11.20
CA GLU A 171 -17.84 6.98 -11.72
C GLU A 171 -16.58 7.76 -11.32
N ALA A 172 -16.64 9.09 -11.33
CA ALA A 172 -15.54 9.95 -10.89
C ALA A 172 -15.25 9.75 -9.40
N ALA A 173 -16.29 9.76 -8.55
CA ALA A 173 -16.13 9.55 -7.12
C ALA A 173 -15.59 8.14 -6.78
N GLU A 174 -16.05 7.10 -7.48
CA GLU A 174 -15.53 5.73 -7.31
C GLU A 174 -14.07 5.61 -7.78
N ARG A 175 -13.73 6.25 -8.90
CA ARG A 175 -12.36 6.31 -9.41
C ARG A 175 -11.44 6.98 -8.38
N ASP A 176 -11.86 8.11 -7.82
CA ASP A 176 -11.08 8.84 -6.83
C ASP A 176 -10.85 8.00 -5.56
N VAL A 177 -11.89 7.36 -5.03
CA VAL A 177 -11.78 6.43 -3.88
C VAL A 177 -10.80 5.30 -4.18
N ARG A 178 -10.85 4.73 -5.39
CA ARG A 178 -9.90 3.69 -5.81
C ARG A 178 -8.47 4.22 -5.85
N ILE A 179 -8.24 5.38 -6.46
CA ILE A 179 -6.91 6.01 -6.54
C ILE A 179 -6.36 6.31 -5.15
N ALA A 180 -7.15 6.86 -4.22
CA ALA A 180 -6.69 7.10 -2.86
C ALA A 180 -6.32 5.81 -2.12
N ARG A 181 -7.06 4.73 -2.35
CA ARG A 181 -6.74 3.42 -1.79
C ARG A 181 -5.39 2.93 -2.31
N GLU A 182 -5.18 3.01 -3.62
CA GLU A 182 -3.93 2.61 -4.27
C GLU A 182 -2.74 3.47 -3.82
N PHE A 183 -2.93 4.79 -3.69
CA PHE A 183 -1.92 5.72 -3.19
C PHE A 183 -1.50 5.38 -1.76
N ILE A 184 -2.44 5.24 -0.82
CA ILE A 184 -2.10 4.85 0.56
C ILE A 184 -1.43 3.48 0.57
N ALA A 185 -1.93 2.56 -0.26
CA ALA A 185 -1.36 1.24 -0.47
C ALA A 185 -0.10 1.25 -1.36
N SER A 186 0.53 2.39 -1.65
CA SER A 186 1.86 2.47 -2.29
C SER A 186 2.95 2.93 -1.32
N GLY A 187 2.58 3.34 -0.10
CA GLY A 187 3.53 3.62 0.97
C GLY A 187 4.42 2.41 1.29
N PRO A 188 5.64 2.60 1.81
CA PRO A 188 6.19 3.85 2.32
C PRO A 188 6.86 4.75 1.26
N LEU A 189 7.02 4.29 0.01
CA LEU A 189 7.62 5.10 -1.05
C LEU A 189 6.63 6.05 -1.73
N PHE A 190 5.33 5.80 -1.60
CA PHE A 190 4.22 6.63 -2.10
C PHE A 190 4.33 7.02 -3.59
N ASP A 191 3.46 6.45 -4.41
CA ASP A 191 3.40 6.72 -5.85
C ASP A 191 2.53 7.94 -6.14
N LEU A 192 3.15 9.11 -6.22
CA LEU A 192 2.48 10.36 -6.56
C LEU A 192 1.86 10.36 -7.96
N SER A 193 2.32 9.50 -8.87
CA SER A 193 1.76 9.45 -10.23
C SER A 193 0.28 9.03 -10.22
N LEU A 194 -0.14 8.26 -9.22
CA LEU A 194 -1.53 7.88 -8.99
C LEU A 194 -2.42 9.11 -8.75
N LEU A 195 -1.89 10.13 -8.05
CA LEU A 195 -2.65 11.33 -7.70
C LEU A 195 -2.79 12.32 -8.86
N ASN A 196 -1.96 12.22 -9.91
CA ASN A 196 -2.09 13.07 -11.09
C ASN A 196 -3.43 12.86 -11.81
N GLY A 197 -3.99 11.65 -11.75
CA GLY A 197 -5.31 11.33 -12.31
C GLY A 197 -6.48 12.03 -11.60
N MET A 198 -6.29 12.47 -10.35
CA MET A 198 -7.31 13.18 -9.57
C MET A 198 -7.29 14.71 -9.74
N ARG A 199 -6.20 15.27 -10.25
CA ARG A 199 -6.02 16.74 -10.36
C ARG A 199 -6.56 17.33 -11.67
N ASN A 200 -7.00 16.50 -12.61
CA ASN A 200 -7.40 16.88 -13.97
C ASN A 200 -8.93 16.79 -14.23
N VAL A 201 -9.75 16.99 -13.19
CA VAL A 201 -11.21 17.11 -13.32
C VAL A 201 -11.64 18.48 -12.82
#